data_AF-A0A942CL03-F1
#
_entry.id   AF-A0A942CL03-F1
#
_cell.length_a   1.000
_cell.length_b   1.000
_cell.length_c   1.000
_cell.angle_alpha   90.00
_cell.angle_beta   90.00
_cell.angle_gamma   90.00
#
_symmetry.space_group_name_H-M   'P 1'
#
loop_
_entity.id
_entity.type
_entity.pdbx_description
1 polymer ?
#
loop_
_entity_poly.entity_id
_entity_poly.type
_entity_poly.pdbx_seq_one_letter_code
_entity_poly.pdbx_strand_id
1 'polypeptide(L)'
;MPTLDLNKLRDTILANQRDAETLPVSQQKKVVVDREGRIAVGPQSTSLAGPVTEVPQDTFHTTPSHALLEARQYLPPTTRLDIIDGFEVFTYSVETSLGIKFVLAAYFDGSNYQVQLVEPELENEWKSPHRAHIFSSDGRLCLSNSHGGGQPTLRRAFAKSVVWAEGVAAMLAGSPVFPYSINNEDDPS
;
A
#
# COMPACT_ATOMS: atom_id res chain seq x y z
N MET A 1 -38.95 -8.42 20.32
CA MET A 1 -37.62 -9.03 20.13
C MET A 1 -36.63 -8.29 21.02
N PRO A 2 -35.72 -8.96 21.73
CA PRO A 2 -34.70 -8.26 22.49
C PRO A 2 -33.81 -7.46 21.52
N THR A 3 -33.64 -6.18 21.79
CA THR A 3 -32.74 -5.30 21.04
C THR A 3 -31.29 -5.74 21.26
N LEU A 4 -30.48 -5.80 20.20
CA LEU A 4 -29.04 -6.08 20.30
C LEU A 4 -28.35 -5.00 21.13
N ASP A 5 -27.68 -5.41 22.20
CA ASP A 5 -26.81 -4.53 22.98
C ASP A 5 -25.43 -4.46 22.31
N LEU A 6 -25.15 -3.32 21.67
CA LEU A 6 -23.90 -3.08 20.94
C LEU A 6 -22.68 -3.00 21.87
N ASN A 7 -22.86 -2.56 23.12
CA ASN A 7 -21.75 -2.52 24.08
C ASN A 7 -21.38 -3.94 24.49
N LYS A 8 -22.39 -4.78 24.79
CA LYS A 8 -22.16 -6.19 25.09
C LYS A 8 -21.52 -6.94 23.92
N LEU A 9 -21.93 -6.67 22.67
CA LEU A 9 -21.31 -7.24 21.47
C LEU A 9 -19.84 -6.85 21.38
N ARG A 10 -19.54 -5.55 21.51
CA ARG A 10 -18.18 -5.02 21.49
C ARG A 10 -17.31 -5.65 22.58
N ASP A 11 -17.79 -5.66 23.82
CA ASP A 11 -17.04 -6.18 24.97
C ASP A 11 -16.75 -7.68 24.82
N THR A 12 -17.71 -8.44 24.28
CA THR A 12 -17.53 -9.88 24.00
C THR A 12 -16.46 -10.11 22.93
N ILE A 13 -16.53 -9.41 21.79
CA ILE A 13 -15.52 -9.51 20.72
C ILE A 13 -14.13 -9.15 21.25
N LEU A 14 -14.00 -8.02 21.96
CA LEU A 14 -12.71 -7.57 22.49
C LEU A 14 -12.14 -8.50 23.55
N ALA A 15 -12.98 -9.11 24.40
CA ALA A 15 -12.53 -10.11 25.36
C ALA A 15 -12.00 -11.36 24.65
N ASN A 16 -12.73 -11.88 23.67
CA ASN A 16 -12.31 -13.08 22.91
C ASN A 16 -11.02 -12.84 22.11
N GLN A 17 -10.85 -11.66 21.53
CA GLN A 17 -9.61 -11.26 20.83
C GLN A 17 -8.41 -11.22 21.78
N ARG A 18 -8.58 -10.69 23.01
CA ARG A 18 -7.51 -10.67 24.03
C ARG A 18 -7.13 -12.08 24.48
N ASP A 19 -8.10 -12.97 24.54
CA ASP A 19 -7.92 -14.38 24.90
C ASP A 19 -7.43 -15.26 23.71
N ALA A 20 -7.28 -14.67 22.51
CA ALA A 20 -6.93 -15.35 21.27
C ALA A 20 -7.89 -16.51 20.90
N GLU A 21 -9.17 -16.39 21.24
CA GLU A 21 -10.21 -17.38 20.94
C GLU A 21 -10.93 -17.06 19.62
N THR A 22 -10.60 -17.78 18.54
CA THR A 22 -11.26 -17.60 17.23
C THR A 22 -12.71 -18.09 17.22
N LEU A 23 -12.98 -19.26 17.79
CA LEU A 23 -14.32 -19.83 17.93
C LEU A 23 -14.51 -20.25 19.40
N PRO A 24 -14.99 -19.33 20.28
CA PRO A 24 -15.14 -19.61 21.70
C PRO A 24 -16.05 -20.82 21.97
N VAL A 25 -15.58 -21.77 22.78
CA VAL A 25 -16.37 -22.95 23.16
C VAL A 25 -17.49 -22.57 24.15
N SER A 26 -17.21 -21.59 25.03
CA SER A 26 -18.17 -21.11 26.04
C SER A 26 -19.33 -20.39 25.39
N GLN A 27 -20.56 -20.82 25.70
CA GLN A 27 -21.78 -20.19 25.20
C GLN A 27 -21.89 -18.72 25.60
N GLN A 28 -21.27 -18.30 26.71
CA GLN A 28 -21.27 -16.89 27.14
C GLN A 28 -20.43 -15.98 26.23
N LYS A 29 -19.44 -16.55 25.54
CA LYS A 29 -18.50 -15.84 24.68
C LYS A 29 -18.88 -15.84 23.19
N LYS A 30 -19.86 -16.64 22.78
CA LYS A 30 -20.23 -16.78 21.36
C LYS A 30 -20.94 -15.54 20.82
N VAL A 31 -20.65 -15.22 19.56
CA VAL A 31 -21.46 -14.32 18.75
C VAL A 31 -21.96 -15.13 17.56
N VAL A 32 -23.25 -15.06 17.29
CA VAL A 32 -23.87 -15.79 16.17
C VAL A 32 -24.71 -14.86 15.33
N VAL A 33 -24.93 -15.25 14.07
CA VAL A 33 -25.79 -14.56 13.11
C VAL A 33 -26.75 -15.57 12.48
N ASP A 34 -28.01 -15.19 12.28
CA ASP A 34 -28.98 -16.01 11.54
C ASP A 34 -29.06 -15.64 10.06
N ARG A 35 -29.92 -16.34 9.32
CA ARG A 35 -30.11 -16.16 7.87
C ARG A 35 -30.69 -14.80 7.49
N GLU A 36 -31.31 -14.10 8.44
CA GLU A 36 -31.85 -12.75 8.24
C GLU A 36 -30.86 -11.66 8.66
N GLY A 37 -29.63 -12.03 9.04
CA GLY A 37 -28.57 -11.10 9.45
C GLY A 37 -28.72 -10.58 10.88
N ARG A 38 -29.56 -11.20 11.71
CA ARG A 38 -29.75 -10.78 13.11
C ARG A 38 -28.65 -11.38 13.97
N ILE A 39 -28.03 -10.54 14.80
CA ILE A 39 -26.90 -10.91 15.66
C ILE A 39 -27.41 -11.23 17.06
N ALA A 40 -26.87 -12.28 17.67
CA ALA A 40 -27.07 -12.59 19.08
C ALA A 40 -25.75 -12.91 19.78
N VAL A 41 -25.65 -12.50 21.05
CA VAL A 41 -24.43 -12.60 21.86
C VAL A 41 -24.67 -13.46 23.09
N GLY A 42 -23.74 -14.37 23.36
CA GLY A 42 -23.74 -15.19 24.54
C GLY A 42 -24.95 -16.14 24.57
N PRO A 43 -25.62 -16.32 25.73
CA PRO A 43 -26.81 -17.16 25.86
C PRO A 43 -28.00 -16.70 25.00
N GLN A 44 -28.01 -15.47 24.50
CA GLN A 44 -29.07 -14.99 23.60
C GLN A 44 -29.00 -15.65 22.21
N SER A 45 -27.89 -16.30 21.86
CA SER A 45 -27.76 -17.11 20.64
C SER A 45 -28.85 -18.19 20.49
N THR A 46 -29.34 -18.73 21.60
CA THR A 46 -30.41 -19.74 21.61
C THR A 46 -31.81 -19.15 21.37
N SER A 47 -31.92 -17.81 21.34
CA SER A 47 -33.19 -17.11 21.11
C SER A 47 -33.44 -16.78 19.64
N LEU A 48 -32.47 -17.01 18.76
CA LEU A 48 -32.67 -16.92 17.31
C LEU A 48 -33.38 -18.18 16.81
N ALA A 49 -34.44 -18.00 16.02
CA ALA A 49 -35.19 -19.12 15.47
C ALA A 49 -34.44 -19.69 14.25
N GLY A 50 -34.07 -20.96 14.33
CA GLY A 50 -33.47 -21.69 13.20
C GLY A 50 -31.94 -21.77 13.23
N PRO A 51 -31.33 -22.24 12.14
CA PRO A 51 -29.88 -22.41 12.05
C PRO A 51 -29.15 -21.08 12.16
N VAL A 52 -28.08 -21.05 12.95
CA VAL A 52 -27.21 -19.90 13.14
C VAL A 52 -25.79 -20.22 12.70
N THR A 53 -25.04 -19.18 12.34
CA THR A 53 -23.61 -19.26 12.01
C THR A 53 -22.82 -18.57 13.10
N GLU A 54 -21.78 -19.22 13.62
CA GLU A 54 -20.85 -18.62 14.57
C GLU A 54 -19.98 -17.59 13.85
N VAL A 55 -19.85 -16.40 14.43
CA VAL A 55 -19.00 -15.32 13.92
C VAL A 55 -17.60 -15.55 14.48
N PRO A 56 -16.56 -15.78 13.66
CA PRO A 56 -15.18 -15.82 14.13
C PRO A 56 -14.83 -14.54 14.91
N GLN A 57 -14.18 -14.73 16.06
CA GLN A 57 -13.89 -13.68 17.03
C GLN A 57 -12.39 -13.31 17.06
N ASP A 58 -11.61 -13.81 16.09
CA ASP A 58 -10.26 -13.35 15.86
C ASP A 58 -10.24 -11.86 15.50
N THR A 59 -9.06 -11.25 15.61
CA THR A 59 -8.87 -9.86 15.23
C THR A 59 -9.24 -9.70 13.76
N PHE A 60 -10.17 -8.80 13.43
CA PHE A 60 -10.27 -8.27 12.07
C PHE A 60 -8.86 -7.91 11.62
N HIS A 61 -8.41 -8.31 10.42
CA HIS A 61 -7.04 -8.13 9.97
C HIS A 61 -6.50 -6.72 10.30
N THR A 62 -5.74 -6.62 11.39
CA THR A 62 -5.03 -5.42 11.85
C THR A 62 -3.55 -5.71 11.95
N THR A 63 -3.01 -6.57 11.10
CA THR A 63 -1.58 -6.60 10.86
C THR A 63 -1.29 -5.44 9.91
N PRO A 64 -0.44 -4.46 10.28
CA PRO A 64 0.10 -3.53 9.30
C PRO A 64 0.56 -4.34 8.09
N SER A 65 0.20 -3.92 6.88
CA SER A 65 0.72 -4.58 5.70
C SER A 65 2.25 -4.62 5.80
N HIS A 66 2.87 -5.68 5.27
CA HIS A 66 4.34 -5.75 5.21
C HIS A 66 4.93 -4.48 4.57
N ALA A 67 4.19 -3.89 3.63
CA ALA A 67 4.49 -2.61 3.01
C ALA A 67 4.54 -1.45 4.01
N LEU A 68 3.56 -1.34 4.92
CA LEU A 68 3.53 -0.29 5.94
C LEU A 68 4.70 -0.41 6.93
N LEU A 69 5.10 -1.63 7.28
CA LEU A 69 6.30 -1.85 8.11
C LEU A 69 7.58 -1.48 7.35
N GLU A 70 7.71 -1.90 6.10
CA GLU A 70 8.83 -1.51 5.24
C GLU A 70 8.91 0.01 5.06
N ALA A 71 7.78 0.69 4.83
CA ALA A 71 7.72 2.13 4.66
C ALA A 71 8.23 2.85 5.90
N ARG A 72 7.76 2.46 7.09
CA ARG A 72 8.21 3.04 8.36
C ARG A 72 9.71 2.84 8.61
N GLN A 73 10.29 1.76 8.12
CA GLN A 73 11.69 1.43 8.34
C GLN A 73 12.64 2.07 7.32
N TYR A 74 12.23 2.17 6.05
CA TYR A 74 13.15 2.46 4.95
C TYR A 74 12.82 3.73 4.17
N LEU A 75 11.56 4.17 4.15
CA LEU A 75 11.18 5.36 3.40
C LEU A 75 11.42 6.63 4.23
N PRO A 76 11.51 7.82 3.61
CA PRO A 76 11.78 9.06 4.31
C PRO A 76 10.70 9.38 5.36
N PRO A 77 11.03 10.12 6.44
CA PRO A 77 10.04 10.55 7.43
C PRO A 77 8.88 11.40 6.86
N THR A 78 9.07 11.97 5.66
CA THR A 78 8.06 12.73 4.93
C THR A 78 6.99 11.84 4.27
N THR A 79 7.11 10.52 4.38
CA THR A 79 6.20 9.58 3.74
C THR A 79 4.82 9.63 4.37
N ARG A 80 3.81 9.84 3.53
CA ARG A 80 2.38 9.74 3.87
C ARG A 80 1.80 8.50 3.20
N LEU A 81 0.99 7.75 3.96
CA LEU A 81 0.15 6.68 3.41
C LEU A 81 -1.23 7.26 3.11
N ASP A 82 -1.66 7.13 1.86
CA ASP A 82 -3.03 7.41 1.41
C ASP A 82 -3.67 6.10 0.91
N ILE A 83 -5.00 6.00 0.99
CA ILE A 83 -5.76 4.92 0.36
C ILE A 83 -6.50 5.52 -0.84
N ILE A 84 -6.11 5.11 -2.05
CA ILE A 84 -6.68 5.63 -3.31
C ILE A 84 -7.28 4.44 -4.06
N ASP A 85 -8.59 4.49 -4.33
CA ASP A 85 -9.34 3.40 -4.98
C ASP A 85 -9.12 2.00 -4.36
N GLY A 86 -8.91 1.98 -3.04
CA GLY A 86 -8.67 0.74 -2.28
C GLY A 86 -7.21 0.26 -2.27
N PHE A 87 -6.30 0.98 -2.91
CA PHE A 87 -4.87 0.68 -2.91
C PHE A 87 -4.11 1.52 -1.88
N GLU A 88 -3.15 0.89 -1.20
CA GLU A 88 -2.17 1.59 -0.36
C GLU A 88 -1.18 2.34 -1.26
N VAL A 89 -1.13 3.67 -1.11
CA VAL A 89 -0.23 4.56 -1.86
C VAL A 89 0.67 5.32 -0.88
N PHE A 90 1.98 5.09 -0.99
CA PHE A 90 3.00 5.75 -0.19
C PHE A 90 3.56 6.95 -0.96
N THR A 91 3.15 8.16 -0.56
CA THR A 91 3.65 9.41 -1.15
C THR A 91 4.82 9.93 -0.33
N TYR A 92 5.96 10.20 -0.96
CA TYR A 92 7.17 10.69 -0.29
C TYR A 92 7.91 11.73 -1.11
N SER A 93 8.74 12.53 -0.44
CA SER A 93 9.64 13.49 -1.11
C SER A 93 11.08 13.00 -1.09
N VAL A 94 11.78 13.21 -2.21
CA VAL A 94 13.23 13.03 -2.33
C VAL A 94 13.83 14.38 -2.72
N GLU A 95 14.85 14.81 -1.99
CA GLU A 95 15.66 15.96 -2.38
C GLU A 95 17.00 15.44 -2.88
N THR A 96 17.39 15.87 -4.08
CA THR A 96 18.60 15.43 -4.75
C THR A 96 19.83 16.21 -4.28
N SER A 97 21.02 15.73 -4.62
CA SER A 97 22.29 16.42 -4.36
C SER A 97 22.36 17.83 -4.97
N LEU A 98 21.56 18.12 -5.98
CA LEU A 98 21.44 19.44 -6.63
C LEU A 98 20.34 20.33 -6.01
N GLY A 99 19.72 19.90 -4.91
CA GLY A 99 18.64 20.64 -4.23
C GLY A 99 17.30 20.60 -4.98
N ILE A 100 17.19 19.80 -6.05
CA ILE A 100 15.92 19.60 -6.75
C ILE A 100 15.08 18.59 -5.99
N LYS A 101 13.84 18.98 -5.67
CA LYS A 101 12.89 18.15 -4.94
C LYS A 101 11.92 17.46 -5.90
N PHE A 102 11.71 16.17 -5.66
CA PHE A 102 10.72 15.34 -6.34
C PHE A 102 9.69 14.82 -5.32
N VAL A 103 8.43 14.76 -5.73
CA VAL A 103 7.36 14.07 -5.02
C VAL A 103 6.96 12.83 -5.81
N LEU A 104 6.98 11.69 -5.15
CA LEU A 104 6.80 10.38 -5.75
C LEU A 104 5.72 9.60 -5.00
N ALA A 105 4.96 8.77 -5.71
CA ALA A 105 3.94 7.89 -5.15
C ALA A 105 4.26 6.42 -5.48
N ALA A 106 4.43 5.58 -4.46
CA ALA A 106 4.65 4.14 -4.62
C ALA A 106 3.42 3.33 -4.23
N TYR A 107 3.06 2.34 -5.04
CA TYR A 107 1.92 1.46 -4.80
C TYR A 107 2.16 0.07 -5.37
N PHE A 108 1.42 -0.92 -4.88
CA PHE A 108 1.48 -2.29 -5.40
C PHE A 108 0.36 -2.52 -6.43
N ASP A 109 0.72 -2.91 -7.66
CA ASP A 109 -0.24 -3.11 -8.75
C ASP A 109 -0.86 -4.52 -8.78
N GLY A 110 -0.59 -5.33 -7.77
CA GLY A 110 -0.98 -6.75 -7.71
C GLY A 110 0.15 -7.70 -8.13
N SER A 111 1.22 -7.21 -8.76
CA SER A 111 2.40 -7.99 -9.13
C SER A 111 3.70 -7.38 -8.61
N ASN A 112 3.90 -6.08 -8.81
CA ASN A 112 5.10 -5.35 -8.44
C ASN A 112 4.76 -4.00 -7.79
N TYR A 113 5.73 -3.45 -7.06
CA TYR A 113 5.69 -2.06 -6.65
C TYR A 113 6.06 -1.15 -7.82
N GLN A 114 5.14 -0.25 -8.12
CA GLN A 114 5.27 0.81 -9.09
C GLN A 114 5.61 2.11 -8.36
N VAL A 115 6.29 3.03 -9.05
CA VAL A 115 6.51 4.40 -8.57
C VAL A 115 6.06 5.36 -9.66
N GLN A 116 5.29 6.37 -9.29
CA GLN A 116 4.81 7.41 -10.19
C GLN A 116 5.34 8.77 -9.76
N LEU A 117 5.73 9.58 -10.74
CA LEU A 117 6.09 10.96 -10.51
C LEU A 117 4.83 11.80 -10.25
N VAL A 118 4.81 12.51 -9.13
CA VAL A 118 3.75 13.45 -8.78
C VAL A 118 4.20 14.89 -9.08
N GLU A 119 5.41 15.26 -8.63
CA GLU A 119 6.01 16.57 -8.89
C GLU A 119 7.54 16.47 -9.06
N PRO A 120 8.18 17.34 -9.85
CA PRO A 120 7.55 18.33 -10.73
C PRO A 120 6.95 17.68 -11.98
N GLU A 121 6.12 18.42 -12.71
CA GLU A 121 5.79 18.02 -14.06
C GLU A 121 7.03 18.14 -14.95
N LEU A 122 7.38 17.04 -15.63
CA LEU A 122 8.45 17.03 -16.63
C LEU A 122 7.88 17.33 -18.02
N GLU A 123 8.74 17.84 -18.90
CA GLU A 123 8.39 18.04 -20.30
C GLU A 123 7.96 16.73 -20.95
N ASN A 124 7.01 16.80 -21.89
CA ASN A 124 6.50 15.62 -22.58
C ASN A 124 7.60 14.85 -23.31
N GLU A 125 8.63 15.54 -23.81
CA GLU A 125 9.77 14.89 -24.45
C GLU A 125 10.64 14.07 -23.48
N TRP A 126 10.62 14.38 -22.19
CA TRP A 126 11.33 13.63 -21.15
C TRP A 126 10.48 12.52 -20.55
N LYS A 127 9.15 12.57 -20.71
CA LYS A 127 8.22 11.48 -20.36
C LYS A 127 8.38 10.29 -21.33
N SER A 128 9.58 9.75 -21.49
CA SER A 128 9.91 8.61 -22.34
C SER A 128 10.70 7.55 -21.55
N PRO A 129 10.32 6.26 -21.63
CA PRO A 129 11.08 5.18 -21.00
C PRO A 129 12.47 5.03 -21.59
N HIS A 130 12.69 5.52 -22.82
CA HIS A 130 13.99 5.48 -23.50
C HIS A 130 14.87 6.69 -23.18
N ARG A 131 14.31 7.79 -22.65
CA ARG A 131 15.07 9.02 -22.39
C ARG A 131 15.31 9.25 -20.89
N ALA A 132 14.24 9.35 -20.11
CA ALA A 132 14.32 9.60 -18.66
C ALA A 132 13.66 8.50 -17.82
N HIS A 133 13.42 7.32 -18.38
CA HIS A 133 12.85 6.17 -17.66
C HIS A 133 11.51 6.48 -16.98
N ILE A 134 10.66 7.24 -17.66
CA ILE A 134 9.29 7.56 -17.22
C ILE A 134 8.32 7.32 -18.38
N PHE A 135 7.24 6.60 -18.12
CA PHE A 135 6.22 6.27 -19.11
C PHE A 135 5.37 7.50 -19.45
N SER A 136 5.18 7.75 -20.74
CA SER A 136 4.40 8.91 -21.25
C SER A 136 2.94 8.88 -20.87
N SER A 137 2.36 7.69 -20.73
CA SER A 137 0.93 7.49 -20.53
C SER A 137 0.45 7.91 -19.14
N ASP A 138 1.27 7.65 -18.11
CA ASP A 138 0.84 7.74 -16.72
C ASP A 138 1.92 8.30 -15.78
N GLY A 139 3.11 8.63 -16.28
CA GLY A 139 4.19 9.16 -15.45
C GLY A 139 4.81 8.13 -14.49
N ARG A 140 4.54 6.84 -14.67
CA ARG A 140 5.22 5.78 -13.92
C ARG A 140 6.68 5.69 -14.31
N LEU A 141 7.53 5.38 -13.35
CA LEU A 141 8.94 5.15 -13.56
C LEU A 141 9.18 3.75 -14.11
N CYS A 142 10.06 3.62 -15.09
CA CYS A 142 10.58 2.36 -15.59
C CYS A 142 11.74 1.91 -14.68
N LEU A 143 11.43 1.21 -13.60
CA LEU A 143 12.40 0.82 -12.58
C LEU A 143 13.16 -0.48 -12.90
N SER A 144 12.68 -1.27 -13.88
CA SER A 144 13.31 -2.52 -14.29
C SER A 144 12.92 -2.92 -15.72
N ASN A 145 13.58 -3.96 -16.24
CA ASN A 145 13.27 -4.55 -17.55
C ASN A 145 12.11 -5.56 -17.49
N SER A 146 11.46 -5.76 -16.34
CA SER A 146 10.31 -6.66 -16.24
C SER A 146 9.07 -6.03 -16.87
N HIS A 147 8.10 -6.87 -17.24
CA HIS A 147 6.84 -6.38 -17.77
C HIS A 147 6.16 -5.44 -16.75
N GLY A 148 5.86 -4.20 -17.18
CA GLY A 148 5.30 -3.16 -16.33
C GLY A 148 6.32 -2.35 -15.52
N GLY A 149 7.63 -2.64 -15.61
CA GLY A 149 8.69 -1.75 -15.13
C GLY A 149 8.80 -1.59 -13.61
N GLY A 150 8.18 -2.46 -12.81
CA GLY A 150 8.15 -2.35 -11.34
C GLY A 150 9.32 -3.03 -10.61
N GLN A 151 9.23 -3.08 -9.28
CA GLN A 151 10.16 -3.80 -8.39
C GLN A 151 9.42 -4.74 -7.44
N PRO A 152 10.01 -5.86 -7.00
CA PRO A 152 9.29 -6.88 -6.21
C PRO A 152 9.02 -6.46 -4.76
N THR A 153 9.69 -5.42 -4.25
CA THR A 153 9.48 -4.92 -2.88
C THR A 153 9.44 -3.39 -2.86
N LEU A 154 8.72 -2.83 -1.88
CA LEU A 154 8.60 -1.39 -1.70
C LEU A 154 9.98 -0.75 -1.48
N ARG A 155 10.83 -1.38 -0.65
CA ARG A 155 12.20 -0.91 -0.42
C ARG A 155 13.02 -0.80 -1.72
N ARG A 156 12.91 -1.78 -2.63
CA ARG A 156 13.65 -1.76 -3.90
C ARG A 156 13.10 -0.69 -4.85
N ALA A 157 11.77 -0.54 -4.90
CA ALA A 157 11.11 0.51 -5.67
C ALA A 157 11.56 1.90 -5.21
N PHE A 158 11.53 2.15 -3.90
CA PHE A 158 12.02 3.38 -3.29
C PHE A 158 13.49 3.64 -3.64
N ALA A 159 14.38 2.69 -3.36
CA ALA A 159 15.81 2.87 -3.63
C ALA A 159 16.10 3.20 -5.10
N LYS A 160 15.43 2.52 -6.04
CA LYS A 160 15.60 2.77 -7.47
C LYS A 160 15.03 4.15 -7.88
N SER A 161 13.93 4.57 -7.28
CA SER A 161 13.34 5.90 -7.52
C SER A 161 14.21 7.06 -7.02
N VAL A 162 14.98 6.86 -5.95
CA VAL A 162 15.96 7.86 -5.47
C VAL A 162 17.09 8.04 -6.48
N VAL A 163 17.62 6.94 -7.01
CA VAL A 163 18.63 6.99 -8.09
C VAL A 163 18.06 7.63 -9.35
N TRP A 164 16.80 7.33 -9.68
CA TRP A 164 16.11 7.99 -10.78
C TRP A 164 16.03 9.51 -10.59
N ALA A 165 15.67 9.98 -9.39
CA ALA A 165 15.56 11.41 -9.10
C ALA A 165 16.90 12.13 -9.32
N GLU A 166 18.02 11.56 -8.86
CA GLU A 166 19.36 12.11 -9.12
C GLU A 166 19.68 12.16 -10.63
N GLY A 167 19.32 11.12 -11.38
CA GLY A 167 19.56 11.08 -12.83
C GLY A 167 18.76 12.14 -13.57
N VAL A 168 17.51 12.37 -13.20
CA VAL A 168 16.68 13.43 -13.77
C VAL A 168 17.13 14.82 -13.32
N ALA A 169 17.59 14.98 -12.07
CA ALA A 169 18.20 16.22 -11.62
C ALA A 169 19.43 16.59 -12.45
N ALA A 170 20.28 15.61 -12.79
CA ALA A 170 21.41 15.85 -13.70
C ALA A 170 20.95 16.29 -15.10
N MET A 171 19.88 15.70 -15.64
CA MET A 171 19.29 16.12 -16.92
C MET A 171 18.74 17.55 -16.86
N LEU A 172 18.02 17.90 -15.79
CA LEU A 172 17.54 19.27 -15.52
C LEU A 172 18.69 20.28 -15.43
N ALA A 173 19.86 19.85 -14.93
CA ALA A 173 21.07 20.66 -14.86
C ALA A 173 21.87 20.71 -16.18
N GLY A 174 21.36 20.10 -17.25
CA GLY A 174 21.92 20.17 -18.61
C GLY A 174 22.63 18.91 -19.10
N SER A 175 22.56 17.78 -18.37
CA SER A 175 23.03 16.50 -18.91
C SER A 175 22.17 16.11 -20.12
N PRO A 176 22.78 15.76 -21.28
CA PRO A 176 22.02 15.47 -22.50
C PRO A 176 21.23 14.16 -22.42
N VAL A 177 21.68 13.23 -21.58
CA VAL A 177 21.08 11.91 -21.39
C VAL A 177 21.01 11.53 -19.91
N PHE A 178 20.16 10.56 -19.59
CA PHE A 178 20.06 10.01 -18.24
C PHE A 178 21.34 9.21 -17.88
N PRO A 179 22.09 9.61 -16.84
CA PRO A 179 23.46 9.15 -16.62
C PRO A 179 23.58 7.72 -16.06
N TYR A 180 22.47 7.11 -15.62
CA TYR A 180 22.47 5.80 -14.97
C TYR A 180 21.78 4.72 -15.81
N SER A 181 21.90 4.82 -17.14
CA SER A 181 21.34 3.86 -18.09
C SER A 181 22.36 3.47 -19.16
N ILE A 182 22.63 2.16 -19.26
CA ILE A 182 23.52 1.60 -20.28
C ILE A 182 23.00 1.83 -21.71
N ASN A 183 21.68 2.00 -21.87
CA ASN A 183 21.08 2.30 -23.17
C ASN A 183 21.54 3.64 -23.77
N ASN A 184 22.18 4.48 -22.95
CA ASN A 184 22.70 5.79 -23.35
C ASN A 184 24.22 5.77 -23.57
N GLU A 185 24.89 4.63 -23.45
CA GLU A 185 26.33 4.49 -23.76
C GLU A 185 26.60 4.29 -25.27
N ASP A 186 25.58 3.91 -26.05
CA ASP A 186 25.70 3.56 -27.47
C ASP A 186 25.16 4.63 -28.45
N ASP A 187 24.92 5.88 -28.01
CA ASP A 187 24.60 7.00 -28.92
C ASP A 187 25.86 7.86 -29.13
N PRO A 188 26.75 7.51 -30.09
CA PRO A 188 27.89 8.34 -30.42
C PRO A 188 27.37 9.62 -31.07
N SER A 189 27.45 10.72 -30.32
CA SER A 189 27.40 12.08 -30.85
C SER A 189 28.30 12.27 -32.07
#